data_AF-N1RPV1-F1
#
_entry.id   AF-N1RPV1-F1
#
_cell.length_a   1.000
_cell.length_b   1.000
_cell.length_c   1.000
_cell.angle_alpha   90.00
_cell.angle_beta   90.00
_cell.angle_gamma   90.00
#
_symmetry.space_group_name_H-M   'P 1'
#
loop_
_entity.id
_entity.type
_entity.pdbx_description
1 polymer ?
#
loop_
_entity_poly.entity_id
_entity_poly.type
_entity_poly.pdbx_seq_one_letter_code
_entity_poly.pdbx_strand_id
1 'polypeptide(L)'
;MAGHWSPRQRTNRANTVGAFVFFVFFIYFFRDTFLPSSTPARKHRNDYSHMALGDNDVEMVVASMKHENVSWLDEYLPEWKKNIYVVDDNKAKLTVPMNKGREAMVFLTYIIDRYDSLPGNVVFHHAERFQWHNDNPDYDALPLLQNFRFDNLKKVGYANLRCVWVLGCPAEIRPVKDEAPAKEGEPIHARHVYNIFVYIYRYSIFVQLR
;
A
#
# COMPACT_ATOMS: atom_id res chain seq x y z
N MET A 1 -63.10 79.45 6.37
CA MET A 1 -61.65 79.20 6.43
C MET A 1 -61.48 77.79 6.97
N ALA A 2 -61.02 76.87 6.12
CA ALA A 2 -61.14 75.42 6.32
C ALA A 2 -60.13 74.89 7.36
N GLY A 3 -60.60 73.97 8.21
CA GLY A 3 -59.81 73.30 9.25
C GLY A 3 -58.96 72.16 8.71
N HIS A 4 -57.75 72.06 9.27
CA HIS A 4 -56.75 71.02 9.03
C HIS A 4 -57.26 69.61 9.39
N TRP A 5 -57.11 68.66 8.46
CA TRP A 5 -57.20 67.23 8.72
C TRP A 5 -55.81 66.60 8.52
N SER A 6 -55.29 65.90 9.52
CA SER A 6 -54.10 65.06 9.41
C SER A 6 -54.47 63.57 9.49
N PRO A 7 -54.11 62.71 8.52
CA PRO A 7 -54.31 61.27 8.63
C PRO A 7 -53.18 60.58 9.41
N ARG A 8 -53.58 59.68 10.31
CA ARG A 8 -52.79 58.85 11.22
C ARG A 8 -52.11 57.70 10.45
N GLN A 9 -50.78 57.56 10.57
CA GLN A 9 -50.03 56.42 10.01
C GLN A 9 -50.26 55.14 10.81
N ARG A 10 -50.52 54.03 10.11
CA ARG A 10 -50.63 52.67 10.68
C ARG A 10 -49.35 51.90 10.35
N THR A 11 -48.58 51.54 11.37
CA THR A 11 -47.26 50.91 11.27
C THR A 11 -47.33 49.41 10.98
N ASN A 12 -46.66 48.95 9.92
CA ASN A 12 -46.47 47.53 9.60
C ASN A 12 -45.32 46.93 10.44
N ARG A 13 -45.65 46.34 11.59
CA ARG A 13 -44.70 45.70 12.52
C ARG A 13 -44.47 44.20 12.30
N ALA A 14 -44.94 43.62 11.19
CA ALA A 14 -44.93 42.16 10.98
C ALA A 14 -43.76 41.62 10.14
N ASN A 15 -43.00 42.47 9.43
CA ASN A 15 -41.99 42.00 8.45
C ASN A 15 -40.56 41.89 8.99
N THR A 16 -40.27 42.36 10.21
CA THR A 16 -38.90 42.40 10.74
C THR A 16 -38.45 41.08 11.35
N VAL A 17 -39.37 40.34 11.99
CA VAL A 17 -39.03 39.08 12.68
C VAL A 17 -38.69 37.97 11.68
N GLY A 18 -39.48 37.84 10.60
CA GLY A 18 -39.23 36.84 9.54
C GLY A 18 -37.90 37.05 8.81
N ALA A 19 -37.54 38.32 8.54
CA ALA A 19 -36.27 38.66 7.92
C ALA A 19 -35.07 38.29 8.82
N PHE A 20 -35.20 38.46 10.14
CA PHE A 20 -34.13 38.14 11.09
C PHE A 20 -33.86 36.63 11.17
N VAL A 21 -34.92 35.82 11.21
CA VAL A 21 -34.79 34.35 11.24
C VAL A 21 -34.14 33.84 9.95
N PHE A 22 -34.55 34.35 8.79
CA PHE A 22 -33.97 33.97 7.50
C PHE A 22 -32.48 34.35 7.41
N PHE A 23 -32.11 35.52 7.92
CA PHE A 23 -30.73 36.00 7.91
C PHE A 23 -29.81 35.13 8.81
N VAL A 24 -30.28 34.72 9.99
CA VAL A 24 -29.53 33.82 10.87
C VAL A 24 -29.35 32.43 10.23
N PHE A 25 -30.41 31.90 9.61
CA PHE A 25 -30.35 30.62 8.91
C PHE A 25 -29.39 30.65 7.72
N PHE A 26 -29.40 31.75 6.97
CA PHE A 26 -28.50 31.98 5.84
C PHE A 26 -27.03 32.03 6.29
N ILE A 27 -26.71 32.75 7.38
CA ILE A 27 -25.35 32.77 7.94
C ILE A 27 -24.91 31.38 8.39
N TYR A 28 -25.80 30.59 8.99
CA TYR A 28 -25.48 29.24 9.43
C TYR A 28 -25.18 28.30 8.26
N PHE A 29 -26.01 28.32 7.21
CA PHE A 29 -25.83 27.46 6.03
C PHE A 29 -24.64 27.85 5.15
N PHE A 30 -24.31 29.15 5.08
CA PHE A 30 -23.20 29.66 4.26
C PHE A 30 -21.96 30.04 5.09
N ARG A 31 -21.86 29.55 6.33
CA ARG A 31 -20.75 29.84 7.26
C ARG A 31 -19.38 29.59 6.63
N ASP A 32 -19.24 28.49 5.89
CA ASP A 32 -17.96 28.09 5.30
C ASP A 32 -17.62 28.87 4.01
N THR A 33 -18.59 29.60 3.44
CA THR A 33 -18.38 30.45 2.25
C THR A 33 -17.97 31.87 2.61
N PHE A 34 -18.34 32.35 3.81
CA PHE A 34 -18.11 33.74 4.23
C PHE A 34 -17.00 33.93 5.29
N LEU A 35 -16.47 32.85 5.87
CA LEU A 35 -15.32 32.92 6.77
C LEU A 35 -14.08 32.35 6.06
N PRO A 36 -13.15 33.19 5.57
CA PRO A 36 -11.86 32.69 5.13
C PRO A 36 -11.17 32.09 6.35
N SER A 37 -10.82 30.80 6.27
CA SER A 37 -10.07 30.12 7.32
C SER A 37 -8.71 30.83 7.51
N SER A 38 -8.63 31.68 8.53
CA SER A 38 -7.39 32.31 8.96
C SER A 38 -6.63 31.35 9.87
N THR A 39 -6.25 30.18 9.36
CA THR A 39 -5.16 29.42 9.97
C THR A 39 -3.87 30.11 9.56
N PRO A 40 -3.03 30.59 10.49
CA PRO A 40 -1.77 31.21 10.12
C PRO A 40 -0.94 30.15 9.37
N ALA A 41 -0.55 30.49 8.15
CA ALA A 41 0.41 29.73 7.37
C ALA A 41 1.72 29.69 8.14
N ARG A 42 1.89 28.64 8.97
CA ARG A 42 3.17 28.31 9.57
C ARG A 42 4.06 27.93 8.40
N LYS A 43 4.94 28.87 8.02
CA LYS A 43 6.00 28.69 7.04
C LYS A 43 6.96 27.63 7.60
N HIS A 44 6.57 26.36 7.50
CA HIS A 44 7.48 25.25 7.66
C HIS A 44 8.39 25.30 6.43
N ARG A 45 9.51 25.99 6.65
CA ARG A 45 10.81 25.75 6.05
C ARG A 45 10.83 24.38 5.37
N ASN A 46 11.01 24.37 4.04
CA ASN A 46 11.15 23.18 3.21
C ASN A 46 11.84 22.06 3.96
N ASP A 47 11.03 21.20 4.55
CA ASP A 47 11.42 19.85 4.91
C ASP A 47 10.98 19.08 3.68
N TYR A 48 11.94 18.58 2.92
CA TYR A 48 11.62 17.49 2.02
C TYR A 48 11.17 16.35 2.93
N SER A 49 9.88 16.32 3.25
CA SER A 49 9.27 15.10 3.75
C SER A 49 9.55 14.09 2.65
N HIS A 50 10.55 13.23 2.87
CA HIS A 50 10.46 11.87 2.39
C HIS A 50 9.01 11.49 2.65
N MET A 51 8.27 11.29 1.56
CA MET A 51 6.90 10.83 1.59
C MET A 51 6.97 9.39 2.08
N ALA A 52 7.25 9.25 3.37
CA ALA A 52 7.23 7.99 4.08
C ALA A 52 5.77 7.57 4.01
N LEU A 53 5.50 6.67 3.06
CA LEU A 53 4.30 5.85 3.08
C LEU A 53 4.10 5.40 4.54
N GLY A 54 2.86 5.47 5.01
CA GLY A 54 2.56 5.26 6.42
C GLY A 54 3.04 3.88 6.87
N ASP A 55 3.43 3.76 8.14
CA ASP A 55 3.87 2.48 8.73
C ASP A 55 2.81 1.35 8.61
N ASN A 56 1.57 1.71 8.29
CA ASN A 56 0.45 0.79 8.08
C ASN A 56 0.12 0.55 6.61
N ASP A 57 0.75 1.27 5.67
CA ASP A 57 0.49 1.08 4.24
C ASP A 57 0.98 -0.30 3.83
N VAL A 58 0.18 -0.97 3.00
CA VAL A 58 0.46 -2.30 2.46
C VAL A 58 0.56 -2.19 0.95
N GLU A 59 1.70 -2.62 0.41
CA GLU A 59 1.85 -2.81 -1.03
C GLU A 59 2.20 -4.24 -1.36
N MET A 60 1.43 -4.83 -2.26
CA MET A 60 1.68 -6.14 -2.83
C MET A 60 2.50 -6.00 -4.10
N VAL A 61 3.61 -6.71 -4.19
CA VAL A 61 4.49 -6.81 -5.35
C VAL A 61 4.27 -8.19 -5.94
N VAL A 62 3.81 -8.24 -7.19
CA VAL A 62 3.41 -9.48 -7.84
C VAL A 62 4.34 -9.75 -9.01
N ALA A 63 5.01 -10.90 -8.98
CA ALA A 63 5.75 -11.39 -10.13
C ALA A 63 4.81 -12.20 -11.03
N SER A 64 4.68 -11.77 -12.29
CA SER A 64 3.74 -12.37 -13.23
C SER A 64 4.34 -12.54 -14.62
N MET A 65 3.87 -13.57 -15.32
CA MET A 65 3.94 -13.71 -16.77
C MET A 65 2.61 -13.32 -17.40
N LYS A 66 2.63 -12.89 -18.66
CA LYS A 66 1.47 -12.37 -19.38
C LYS A 66 0.27 -13.34 -19.44
N HIS A 67 0.54 -14.64 -19.37
CA HIS A 67 -0.48 -15.69 -19.44
C HIS A 67 -1.12 -16.02 -18.10
N GLU A 68 -0.55 -15.56 -16.98
CA GLU A 68 -1.06 -15.86 -15.64
C GLU A 68 -2.23 -14.95 -15.28
N ASN A 69 -3.11 -15.45 -14.42
CA ASN A 69 -4.29 -14.71 -13.99
C ASN A 69 -4.06 -14.02 -12.63
N VAL A 70 -4.07 -12.69 -12.64
CA VAL A 70 -3.96 -11.83 -11.46
C VAL A 70 -5.27 -11.15 -11.04
N SER A 71 -6.38 -11.37 -11.78
CA SER A 71 -7.65 -10.66 -11.55
C SER A 71 -8.25 -10.92 -10.16
N TRP A 72 -7.96 -12.09 -9.59
CA TRP A 72 -8.41 -12.48 -8.26
C TRP A 72 -7.90 -11.53 -7.16
N LEU A 73 -6.76 -10.87 -7.38
CA LEU A 73 -6.21 -9.91 -6.42
C LEU A 73 -7.12 -8.69 -6.23
N ASP A 74 -7.74 -8.22 -7.31
CA ASP A 74 -8.68 -7.10 -7.23
C ASP A 74 -10.05 -7.53 -6.72
N GLU A 75 -10.46 -8.77 -7.01
CA GLU A 75 -11.71 -9.36 -6.51
C GLU A 75 -11.67 -9.57 -4.98
N TYR A 76 -10.57 -10.12 -4.45
CA TYR A 76 -10.52 -10.57 -3.06
C TYR A 76 -9.65 -9.72 -2.12
N LEU A 77 -8.75 -8.89 -2.65
CA LEU A 77 -7.88 -7.99 -1.89
C LEU A 77 -7.99 -6.55 -2.42
N PRO A 78 -9.19 -5.95 -2.53
CA PRO A 78 -9.40 -4.66 -3.19
C PRO A 78 -8.61 -3.51 -2.54
N GLU A 79 -8.46 -3.54 -1.21
CA GLU A 79 -7.80 -2.49 -0.43
C GLU A 79 -6.26 -2.47 -0.58
N TRP A 80 -5.66 -3.57 -1.05
CA TRP A 80 -4.20 -3.64 -1.16
C TRP A 80 -3.74 -2.95 -2.44
N LYS A 81 -2.74 -2.07 -2.36
CA LYS A 81 -2.11 -1.52 -3.56
C LYS A 81 -1.25 -2.59 -4.21
N LYS A 82 -1.46 -2.85 -5.51
CA LYS A 82 -0.69 -3.87 -6.25
C LYS A 82 0.30 -3.24 -7.22
N ASN A 83 1.53 -3.75 -7.18
CA ASN A 83 2.61 -3.50 -8.12
C ASN A 83 2.84 -4.81 -8.89
N ILE A 84 2.11 -4.98 -9.99
CA ILE A 84 2.16 -6.21 -10.80
C ILE A 84 3.22 -6.04 -11.89
N TYR A 85 4.31 -6.78 -11.78
CA TYR A 85 5.39 -6.82 -12.76
C TYR A 85 5.17 -7.97 -13.73
N VAL A 86 5.06 -7.64 -15.02
CA VAL A 86 4.96 -8.65 -16.09
C VAL A 86 6.33 -8.80 -16.75
N VAL A 87 6.97 -9.94 -16.49
CA VAL A 87 8.40 -10.13 -16.83
C VAL A 87 8.66 -10.47 -18.30
N ASP A 88 7.65 -10.94 -19.02
CA ASP A 88 7.72 -11.34 -20.43
C ASP A 88 6.98 -10.38 -21.38
N ASP A 89 6.63 -9.17 -20.92
CA ASP A 89 6.04 -8.11 -21.73
C ASP A 89 6.77 -6.78 -21.54
N ASN A 90 7.52 -6.36 -22.56
CA ASN A 90 8.29 -5.11 -22.55
C ASN A 90 7.42 -3.84 -22.64
N LYS A 91 6.12 -3.99 -22.89
CA LYS A 91 5.15 -2.88 -22.90
C LYS A 91 4.34 -2.82 -21.61
N ALA A 92 4.56 -3.74 -20.67
CA ALA A 92 3.88 -3.70 -19.39
C ALA A 92 4.26 -2.44 -18.61
N LYS A 93 3.31 -1.92 -17.83
CA LYS A 93 3.52 -0.73 -16.99
C LYS A 93 4.68 -0.92 -16.02
N LEU A 94 4.81 -2.12 -15.46
CA LEU A 94 5.93 -2.53 -14.63
C LEU A 94 6.52 -3.80 -15.25
N THR A 95 7.83 -3.78 -15.48
CA THR A 95 8.60 -4.92 -15.98
C THR A 95 10.00 -4.89 -15.37
N VAL A 96 10.81 -5.89 -15.68
CA VAL A 96 12.18 -6.02 -15.16
C VAL A 96 13.20 -5.75 -16.25
N PRO A 97 14.43 -5.30 -15.91
CA PRO A 97 15.49 -5.08 -16.90
C PRO A 97 15.85 -6.34 -17.71
N MET A 98 15.71 -7.51 -17.08
CA MET A 98 15.95 -8.81 -17.69
C MET A 98 15.11 -9.87 -17.00
N ASN A 99 14.38 -10.69 -17.77
CA ASN A 99 13.66 -11.85 -17.26
C ASN A 99 14.64 -12.99 -16.97
N LYS A 100 15.39 -12.86 -15.89
CA LYS A 100 16.28 -13.88 -15.36
C LYS A 100 15.83 -14.20 -13.95
N GLY A 101 16.00 -15.43 -13.51
CA GLY A 101 15.78 -15.73 -12.10
C GLY A 101 14.36 -15.52 -11.53
N ARG A 102 13.34 -15.54 -12.40
CA ARG A 102 11.91 -15.62 -12.03
C ARG A 102 11.48 -14.49 -11.08
N GLU A 103 10.79 -14.81 -9.98
CA GLU A 103 10.23 -13.86 -9.01
C GLU A 103 11.32 -12.99 -8.36
N ALA A 104 12.52 -13.53 -8.20
CA ALA A 104 13.62 -12.83 -7.52
C ALA A 104 14.00 -11.53 -8.22
N MET A 105 13.99 -11.49 -9.57
CA MET A 105 14.30 -10.26 -10.29
C MET A 105 13.22 -9.19 -10.09
N VAL A 106 11.95 -9.58 -9.98
CA VAL A 106 10.86 -8.64 -9.70
C VAL A 106 11.04 -8.03 -8.32
N PHE A 107 11.21 -8.86 -7.31
CA PHE A 107 11.28 -8.41 -5.92
C PHE A 107 12.51 -7.53 -5.69
N LEU A 108 13.66 -7.90 -6.26
CA LEU A 108 14.86 -7.09 -6.21
C LEU A 108 14.68 -5.74 -6.91
N THR A 109 14.12 -5.75 -8.11
CA THR A 109 13.87 -4.51 -8.88
C THR A 109 13.00 -3.56 -8.08
N TYR A 110 11.90 -4.05 -7.49
CA TYR A 110 11.03 -3.24 -6.64
C TYR A 110 11.78 -2.64 -5.44
N ILE A 111 12.57 -3.44 -4.71
CA ILE A 111 13.31 -2.96 -3.53
C ILE A 111 14.32 -1.88 -3.93
N ILE A 112 15.05 -2.07 -5.03
CA ILE A 112 16.04 -1.10 -5.52
C ILE A 112 15.34 0.19 -5.94
N ASP A 113 14.30 0.10 -6.77
CA ASP A 113 13.61 1.26 -7.34
C ASP A 113 12.87 2.08 -6.28
N ARG A 114 12.45 1.43 -5.19
CA ARG A 114 11.61 2.04 -4.16
C ARG A 114 12.33 2.21 -2.82
N TYR A 115 13.63 1.93 -2.71
CA TYR A 115 14.36 1.83 -1.44
C TYR A 115 14.05 2.97 -0.45
N ASP A 116 14.10 4.21 -0.92
CA ASP A 116 13.86 5.42 -0.12
C ASP A 116 12.39 5.71 0.20
N SER A 117 11.48 4.97 -0.45
CA SER A 117 10.03 5.14 -0.47
C SER A 117 9.29 3.82 -0.23
N LEU A 118 9.91 2.85 0.45
CA LEU A 118 9.22 1.61 0.80
C LEU A 118 8.08 1.90 1.79
N PRO A 119 6.91 1.27 1.62
CA PRO A 119 5.83 1.36 2.60
C PRO A 119 6.20 0.58 3.86
N GLY A 120 5.44 0.83 4.95
CA GLY A 120 5.60 0.08 6.19
C GLY A 120 5.50 -1.43 5.99
N ASN A 121 4.65 -1.91 5.07
CA ASN A 121 4.45 -3.33 4.84
C ASN A 121 4.54 -3.66 3.34
N VAL A 122 5.42 -4.58 2.97
CA VAL A 122 5.58 -5.04 1.57
C VAL A 122 5.26 -6.51 1.46
N VAL A 123 4.47 -6.84 0.44
CA VAL A 123 3.91 -8.16 0.21
C VAL A 123 4.38 -8.77 -1.14
N PHE A 124 5.38 -9.63 -1.17
CA PHE A 124 5.97 -10.21 -2.40
C PHE A 124 5.41 -11.57 -2.87
N HIS A 125 4.44 -11.57 -3.77
CA HIS A 125 3.69 -12.78 -4.13
C HIS A 125 3.90 -13.21 -5.61
N HIS A 126 3.73 -14.49 -5.89
CA HIS A 126 3.62 -15.01 -7.26
C HIS A 126 2.22 -14.70 -7.84
N ALA A 127 2.02 -14.64 -9.16
CA ALA A 127 0.75 -14.21 -9.75
C ALA A 127 -0.45 -15.12 -9.39
N GLU A 128 -0.27 -16.43 -9.53
CA GLU A 128 -1.37 -17.38 -9.40
C GLU A 128 -1.80 -17.60 -7.95
N ARG A 129 -3.13 -17.70 -7.75
CA ARG A 129 -3.75 -17.95 -6.43
C ARG A 129 -3.42 -19.34 -5.89
N PHE A 130 -3.43 -20.35 -6.76
CA PHE A 130 -3.25 -21.75 -6.39
C PHE A 130 -1.88 -22.21 -6.86
N GLN A 131 -0.93 -22.42 -5.95
CA GLN A 131 0.43 -22.84 -6.26
C GLN A 131 0.94 -23.88 -5.27
N TRP A 132 1.66 -24.88 -5.78
CA TRP A 132 2.24 -25.98 -5.00
C TRP A 132 3.13 -25.54 -3.82
N HIS A 133 3.62 -24.30 -3.85
CA HIS A 133 4.46 -23.71 -2.81
C HIS A 133 3.71 -22.85 -1.78
N ASN A 134 2.39 -22.70 -1.89
CA ASN A 134 1.56 -22.00 -0.91
C ASN A 134 1.27 -22.87 0.32
N ASP A 135 1.13 -22.23 1.48
CA ASP A 135 0.99 -22.90 2.78
C ASP A 135 -0.47 -23.17 3.15
N ASN A 136 -1.14 -23.89 2.28
CA ASN A 136 -2.51 -24.29 2.46
C ASN A 136 -2.65 -25.72 1.92
N PRO A 137 -3.39 -26.62 2.59
CA PRO A 137 -3.67 -27.95 2.07
C PRO A 137 -4.20 -27.96 0.63
N ASP A 138 -4.97 -26.94 0.25
CA ASP A 138 -5.55 -26.75 -1.09
C ASP A 138 -4.67 -25.90 -2.01
N TYR A 139 -3.44 -25.57 -1.58
CA TYR A 139 -2.49 -24.70 -2.29
C TYR A 139 -2.99 -23.27 -2.54
N ASP A 140 -4.07 -22.86 -1.89
CA ASP A 140 -4.69 -21.55 -2.01
C ASP A 140 -3.98 -20.50 -1.13
N ALA A 141 -3.46 -19.43 -1.74
CA ALA A 141 -2.89 -18.30 -1.03
C ALA A 141 -3.93 -17.42 -0.32
N LEU A 142 -5.18 -17.40 -0.80
CA LEU A 142 -6.16 -16.39 -0.39
C LEU A 142 -6.48 -16.43 1.11
N PRO A 143 -6.76 -17.59 1.74
CA PRO A 143 -7.07 -17.63 3.17
C PRO A 143 -5.95 -17.06 4.02
N LEU A 144 -4.71 -17.28 3.61
CA LEU A 144 -3.55 -16.77 4.32
C LEU A 144 -3.40 -15.25 4.16
N LEU A 145 -3.57 -14.72 2.94
CA LEU A 145 -3.47 -13.28 2.70
C LEU A 145 -4.58 -12.49 3.41
N GLN A 146 -5.82 -13.00 3.43
CA GLN A 146 -6.93 -12.35 4.11
C GLN A 146 -6.80 -12.35 5.64
N ASN A 147 -6.18 -13.39 6.21
CA ASN A 147 -5.98 -13.52 7.65
C ASN A 147 -4.58 -13.07 8.10
N PHE A 148 -3.81 -12.44 7.22
CA PHE A 148 -2.44 -12.05 7.51
C PHE A 148 -2.39 -10.99 8.63
N ARG A 149 -1.60 -11.26 9.67
CA ARG A 149 -1.50 -10.39 10.85
C ARG A 149 -0.35 -9.40 10.72
N PHE A 150 -0.60 -8.24 10.11
CA PHE A 150 0.39 -7.17 9.96
C PHE A 150 0.96 -6.68 11.30
N ASP A 151 0.19 -6.69 12.38
CA ASP A 151 0.71 -6.35 13.72
C ASP A 151 1.77 -7.32 14.21
N ASN A 152 1.71 -8.59 13.79
CA ASN A 152 2.78 -9.53 14.06
C ASN A 152 3.99 -9.23 13.16
N LEU A 153 3.77 -8.96 11.87
CA LEU A 153 4.84 -8.60 10.92
C LEU A 153 5.69 -7.43 11.47
N LYS A 154 5.05 -6.36 11.95
CA LYS A 154 5.74 -5.20 12.54
C LYS A 154 6.61 -5.55 13.76
N LYS A 155 6.21 -6.56 14.55
CA LYS A 155 6.99 -7.01 15.72
C LYS A 155 8.19 -7.84 15.33
N VAL A 156 8.07 -8.67 14.28
CA VAL A 156 9.12 -9.61 13.87
C VAL A 156 10.02 -9.07 12.76
N GLY A 157 9.60 -8.01 12.05
CA GLY A 157 10.30 -7.38 10.93
C GLY A 157 10.34 -8.21 9.64
N TYR A 158 10.03 -9.51 9.72
CA TYR A 158 10.02 -10.41 8.58
C TYR A 158 9.12 -11.61 8.89
N ALA A 159 8.28 -11.98 7.93
CA ALA A 159 7.49 -13.21 8.02
C ALA A 159 7.41 -13.88 6.65
N ASN A 160 7.68 -15.18 6.60
CA ASN A 160 7.42 -15.98 5.41
C ASN A 160 5.90 -16.25 5.32
N LEU A 161 5.31 -16.11 4.12
CA LEU A 161 3.93 -16.55 3.88
C LEU A 161 3.80 -18.08 3.91
N ARG A 162 4.91 -18.82 3.85
CA ARG A 162 4.93 -20.24 4.12
C ARG A 162 5.36 -20.51 5.56
N CYS A 163 4.48 -21.14 6.34
CA CYS A 163 4.66 -21.51 7.73
C CYS A 163 4.68 -23.03 7.90
N VAL A 164 5.61 -23.72 7.22
CA VAL A 164 5.87 -25.16 7.42
C VAL A 164 7.11 -25.40 8.26
N TRP A 165 7.08 -26.49 9.06
CA TRP A 165 8.15 -26.89 9.99
C TRP A 165 9.51 -27.22 9.34
N VAL A 166 9.56 -27.41 8.03
CA VAL A 166 10.77 -27.83 7.30
C VAL A 166 11.38 -26.69 6.47
N LEU A 167 10.59 -25.64 6.15
CA LEU A 167 10.94 -24.61 5.18
C LEU A 167 10.29 -23.28 5.56
N GLY A 168 11.09 -22.32 6.02
CA GLY A 168 10.65 -20.93 6.20
C GLY A 168 10.62 -20.42 7.64
N CYS A 169 11.04 -21.24 8.61
CA CYS A 169 11.28 -20.77 9.97
C CYS A 169 12.54 -19.88 10.01
N PRO A 170 12.61 -18.90 10.93
CA PRO A 170 13.78 -18.03 11.07
C PRO A 170 15.11 -18.78 11.21
N ALA A 171 15.09 -19.99 11.77
CA ALA A 171 16.28 -20.82 11.96
C ALA A 171 16.89 -21.37 10.65
N GLU A 172 16.07 -21.51 9.60
CA GLU A 172 16.59 -21.90 8.29
C GLU A 172 17.21 -20.69 7.56
N ILE A 173 16.68 -19.47 7.76
CA ILE A 173 17.20 -18.26 7.12
C ILE A 173 18.57 -17.90 7.72
N ARG A 174 19.64 -18.20 6.96
CA ARG A 174 21.03 -17.94 7.36
C ARG A 174 21.72 -17.03 6.33
N PRO A 175 21.55 -15.70 6.42
CA PRO A 175 22.07 -14.76 5.41
C PRO A 175 23.60 -14.74 5.29
N VAL A 176 24.31 -15.28 6.30
CA VAL A 176 25.77 -15.20 6.42
C VAL A 176 26.45 -16.55 6.15
N LYS A 177 25.68 -17.61 5.85
CA LYS A 177 26.24 -18.96 5.69
C LYS A 177 25.68 -19.63 4.43
N ASP A 178 26.57 -20.12 3.58
CA ASP A 178 26.20 -20.88 2.39
C ASP A 178 25.57 -22.24 2.74
N GLU A 179 24.61 -22.72 1.92
CA GLU A 179 23.99 -24.05 2.06
C GLU A 179 25.04 -25.16 1.96
N ALA A 180 25.98 -24.95 1.04
CA ALA A 180 27.04 -25.88 0.73
C ALA A 180 28.30 -25.10 0.34
N PRO A 181 29.49 -25.61 0.71
CA PRO A 181 30.73 -25.04 0.20
C PRO A 181 30.78 -25.18 -1.32
N ALA A 182 31.22 -24.11 -2.00
CA ALA A 182 31.45 -24.15 -3.44
C ALA A 182 32.46 -25.24 -3.76
N LYS A 183 32.14 -26.11 -4.72
CA LYS A 183 33.10 -27.07 -5.27
C LYS A 183 33.96 -26.38 -6.31
N GLU A 184 35.25 -26.71 -6.35
CA GLU A 184 36.20 -26.15 -7.31
C GLU A 184 35.74 -26.44 -8.75
N GLY A 185 35.59 -25.39 -9.56
CA GLY A 185 35.12 -25.47 -10.94
C GLY A 185 33.59 -25.50 -11.12
N GLU A 186 32.80 -25.51 -10.06
CA GLU A 186 31.34 -25.41 -10.18
C GLU A 186 30.91 -23.96 -10.49
N PRO A 187 30.05 -23.72 -11.49
CA PRO A 187 29.54 -22.37 -11.74
C PRO A 187 28.78 -21.86 -10.51
N ILE A 188 28.82 -20.55 -10.31
CA ILE A 188 28.12 -19.90 -9.20
C ILE A 188 26.62 -20.17 -9.36
N HIS A 189 26.09 -21.02 -8.48
CA HIS A 189 24.67 -21.35 -8.39
C HIS A 189 24.06 -20.63 -7.19
N ALA A 190 22.74 -20.55 -7.13
CA ALA A 190 22.03 -20.03 -5.96
C ALA A 190 22.56 -20.66 -4.65
N ARG A 191 22.88 -21.96 -4.64
CA ARG A 191 23.43 -22.68 -3.47
C ARG A 191 24.74 -22.12 -2.91
N HIS A 192 25.50 -21.37 -3.71
CA HIS A 192 26.80 -20.78 -3.39
C HIS A 192 26.75 -19.27 -3.08
N VAL A 193 25.56 -18.65 -3.14
CA VAL A 193 25.40 -17.21 -2.91
C VAL A 193 24.23 -17.00 -1.96
N TYR A 194 24.47 -17.18 -0.66
CA TYR A 194 23.48 -16.77 0.32
C TYR A 194 23.54 -15.27 0.53
N ASN A 195 22.63 -14.59 -0.15
CA ASN A 195 22.41 -13.17 0.06
C ASN A 195 20.92 -12.90 -0.10
N ILE A 196 20.06 -13.43 0.78
CA ILE A 196 18.57 -13.29 0.76
C ILE A 196 17.85 -13.86 -0.48
N PHE A 197 18.51 -13.92 -1.63
CA PHE A 197 17.98 -14.30 -2.91
C PHE A 197 17.67 -15.78 -2.98
N VAL A 198 18.52 -16.69 -2.50
CA VAL A 198 18.26 -18.15 -2.55
C VAL A 198 16.98 -18.53 -1.83
N TYR A 199 16.75 -17.85 -0.71
CA TYR A 199 15.48 -17.89 -0.01
C TYR A 199 14.39 -17.46 -1.00
N ILE A 200 14.44 -16.21 -1.48
CA ILE A 200 13.46 -15.64 -2.44
C ILE A 200 13.21 -16.56 -3.65
N TYR A 201 14.26 -17.18 -4.17
CA TYR A 201 14.30 -18.02 -5.37
C TYR A 201 13.57 -19.35 -5.23
N ARG A 202 13.41 -19.87 -4.01
CA ARG A 202 12.93 -21.26 -3.82
C ARG A 202 11.58 -21.32 -3.11
N TYR A 203 11.19 -20.29 -2.36
CA TYR A 203 10.01 -20.33 -1.49
C TYR A 203 9.38 -18.94 -1.27
N SER A 204 8.82 -18.29 -2.30
CA SER A 204 7.94 -17.09 -2.23
C SER A 204 7.99 -16.27 -0.93
N ILE A 205 8.88 -15.26 -0.88
CA ILE A 205 9.37 -14.64 0.37
C ILE A 205 9.16 -13.16 0.49
N PHE A 206 8.95 -12.76 1.75
CA PHE A 206 8.60 -11.42 2.16
C PHE A 206 9.46 -10.89 3.30
N VAL A 207 9.97 -9.66 3.15
CA VAL A 207 10.73 -8.88 4.15
C VAL A 207 10.04 -7.53 4.37
N GLN A 208 9.90 -7.08 5.62
CA GLN A 208 9.68 -5.67 5.93
C GLN A 208 11.04 -4.97 6.08
N LEU A 209 11.25 -3.91 5.30
CA LEU A 209 12.42 -3.05 5.36
C LEU A 209 12.00 -1.68 5.91
N ARG A 210 11.75 -1.65 7.22
CA ARG A 210 11.94 -0.50 8.11
C ARG A 210 11.73 -0.92 9.56
#